data_AF-A0A554K6M6-F1
#
_entry.id   AF-A0A554K6M6-F1
#
_cell.length_a   1.000
_cell.length_b   1.000
_cell.length_c   1.000
_cell.angle_alpha   90.00
_cell.angle_beta   90.00
_cell.angle_gamma   90.00
#
_symmetry.space_group_name_H-M   'P 1'
#
loop_
_entity.id
_entity.type
_entity.pdbx_description
1 polymer ?
#
loop_
_entity_poly.entity_id
_entity_poly.type
_entity_poly.pdbx_seq_one_letter_code
_entity_poly.pdbx_strand_id
1 'polypeptide(L)'
;MRTCTIRLAGLGATALLLASALPVLAQTPTTTGPGGTRREERQERREEVRAKLAVVRQQNVRRHFNRMTERLQNRVERLKTLTDRIEARIRALDQQGTDTTEAKAYVAKAKTAWQEAKDGVAQAKTKLEKLVGSETPRTVFEELKTIIRGIVTDLKDAHANLVKAITQIRGLRVGNPSGGNGASTSTATTTP
;
A
#
# COMPACT_ATOMS: atom_id res chain seq x y z
N MET A 1 2.49 -3.32 37.68
CA MET A 1 1.57 -2.75 38.69
C MET A 1 2.36 -1.91 39.67
N ARG A 2 2.34 -0.58 39.53
CA ARG A 2 2.85 0.38 40.52
C ARG A 2 1.96 1.63 40.48
N THR A 3 1.09 1.69 41.49
CA THR A 3 0.49 2.85 42.20
C THR A 3 0.89 4.25 41.69
N CYS A 4 -0.03 5.12 41.24
CA CYS A 4 -1.05 5.86 41.98
C CYS A 4 -0.51 6.66 43.17
N THR A 5 -0.43 8.00 43.05
CA THR A 5 -0.68 8.96 44.14
C THR A 5 -1.04 10.34 43.59
N ILE A 6 -2.26 10.75 43.94
CA ILE A 6 -2.85 12.09 43.92
C ILE A 6 -2.49 12.77 45.26
N ARG A 7 -2.39 14.12 45.29
CA ARG A 7 -2.66 15.08 46.42
C ARG A 7 -1.61 16.21 46.44
N LEU A 8 -1.85 17.44 46.88
CA LEU A 8 -3.01 18.23 47.35
C LEU A 8 -2.44 19.63 47.68
N ALA A 9 -3.30 20.65 47.61
CA ALA A 9 -3.30 21.88 48.44
C ALA A 9 -2.05 22.79 48.51
N GLY A 10 -2.25 24.03 48.07
CA GLY A 10 -1.54 25.21 48.55
C GLY A 10 -2.48 26.41 48.58
N LEU A 11 -3.30 26.51 49.63
CA LEU A 11 -3.99 27.74 50.03
C LEU A 11 -2.93 28.77 50.47
N GLY A 12 -3.00 29.98 49.95
CA GLY A 12 -2.23 31.13 50.41
C GLY A 12 -3.05 32.39 50.25
N ALA A 13 -3.69 32.78 51.34
CA ALA A 13 -4.63 33.88 51.46
C ALA A 13 -3.93 35.25 51.57
N THR A 14 -4.67 36.27 51.11
CA THR A 14 -4.74 37.65 51.65
C THR A 14 -3.49 38.54 51.68
N ALA A 15 -3.57 39.69 51.02
CA ALA A 15 -3.55 40.99 51.73
C ALA A 15 -3.94 42.15 50.79
N LEU A 16 -4.90 42.91 51.29
CA LEU A 16 -5.53 44.12 50.80
C LEU A 16 -4.55 45.31 50.90
N LEU A 17 -4.44 46.15 49.87
CA LEU A 17 -3.94 47.52 50.05
C LEU A 17 -4.68 48.46 49.09
N LEU A 18 -5.61 49.21 49.69
CA LEU A 18 -6.28 50.37 49.11
C LEU A 18 -5.26 51.47 48.80
N ALA A 19 -5.27 51.99 47.58
CA ALA A 19 -4.75 53.32 47.28
C ALA A 19 -5.69 54.06 46.32
N SER A 20 -6.28 55.10 46.88
CA SER A 20 -6.98 56.27 46.32
C SER A 20 -6.84 56.61 44.83
N ALA A 21 -8.01 56.67 44.17
CA ALA A 21 -8.58 57.77 43.39
C ALA A 21 -7.70 58.67 42.50
N LEU A 22 -7.95 58.62 41.18
CA LEU A 22 -8.16 59.77 40.28
C LEU A 22 -8.98 59.30 39.04
N PRO A 23 -10.15 59.88 38.72
CA PRO A 23 -10.84 59.61 37.46
C PRO A 23 -10.23 60.48 36.36
N VAL A 24 -9.27 59.93 35.61
CA VAL A 24 -8.82 60.54 34.35
C VAL A 24 -9.87 60.19 33.29
N LEU A 25 -10.50 61.23 32.74
CA LEU A 25 -11.49 61.13 31.67
C LEU A 25 -11.01 60.22 30.54
N ALA A 26 -11.78 59.16 30.33
CA ALA A 26 -11.72 58.34 29.14
C ALA A 26 -12.07 59.18 27.90
N GLN A 27 -11.09 59.40 27.03
CA GLN A 27 -11.34 59.58 25.61
C GLN A 27 -10.84 58.30 24.93
N THR A 28 -11.74 57.34 24.72
CA THR A 28 -11.48 56.29 23.73
C THR A 28 -11.81 56.90 22.37
N PRO A 29 -10.84 57.13 21.47
CA PRO A 29 -11.18 57.40 20.09
C PRO A 29 -11.77 56.10 19.54
N THR A 30 -13.10 56.02 19.49
CA THR A 30 -13.80 55.02 18.69
C THR A 30 -13.52 55.34 17.22
N THR A 31 -12.37 54.92 16.70
CA THR A 31 -12.17 54.77 15.26
C THR A 31 -12.96 53.54 14.80
N THR A 32 -14.28 53.67 14.75
CA THR A 32 -15.14 52.78 13.95
C THR A 32 -14.99 53.20 12.50
N GLY A 33 -13.83 52.91 11.92
CA GLY A 33 -13.68 52.86 10.48
C GLY A 33 -14.31 51.56 9.95
N PRO A 34 -14.80 51.52 8.69
CA PRO A 34 -15.46 50.35 8.08
C PRO A 34 -14.53 49.14 7.84
N GLY A 35 -13.39 49.06 8.54
CA GLY A 35 -12.35 48.05 8.38
C GLY A 35 -12.54 46.79 9.24
N GLY A 36 -13.36 46.83 10.30
CA GLY A 36 -13.63 45.68 11.18
C GLY A 36 -14.47 44.60 10.49
N THR A 37 -15.63 44.99 9.95
CA THR A 37 -16.56 44.09 9.23
C THR A 37 -15.91 43.43 8.00
N ARG A 38 -15.10 44.18 7.24
CA ARG A 38 -14.33 43.65 6.09
C ARG A 38 -13.24 42.64 6.48
N ARG A 39 -12.79 42.59 7.74
CA ARG A 39 -11.80 41.61 8.22
C ARG A 39 -12.50 40.32 8.66
N GLU A 40 -13.62 40.44 9.37
CA GLU A 40 -14.47 39.33 9.80
C GLU A 40 -15.06 38.58 8.59
N GLU A 41 -15.67 39.29 7.64
CA GLU A 41 -16.17 38.69 6.38
C GLU A 41 -15.06 37.99 5.57
N ARG A 42 -13.83 38.54 5.61
CA ARG A 42 -12.67 37.90 4.96
C ARG A 42 -12.22 36.65 5.69
N GLN A 43 -12.37 36.60 7.01
CA GLN A 43 -12.00 35.44 7.82
C GLN A 43 -13.01 34.31 7.67
N GLU A 44 -14.31 34.61 7.72
CA GLU A 44 -15.39 33.66 7.44
C GLU A 44 -15.27 33.06 6.04
N ARG A 45 -15.07 33.90 5.00
CA ARG A 45 -14.82 33.41 3.64
C ARG A 45 -13.59 32.50 3.56
N ARG A 46 -12.53 32.79 4.32
CA ARG A 46 -11.32 31.93 4.36
C ARG A 46 -11.61 30.59 5.01
N GLU A 47 -12.38 30.57 6.10
CA GLU A 47 -12.75 29.35 6.81
C GLU A 47 -13.69 28.47 5.98
N GLU A 48 -14.68 29.07 5.31
CA GLU A 48 -15.54 28.35 4.37
C GLU A 48 -14.76 27.76 3.19
N VAL A 49 -13.85 28.53 2.59
CA VAL A 49 -13.01 28.05 1.50
C VAL A 49 -12.10 26.92 1.99
N ARG A 50 -11.52 27.04 3.19
CA ARG A 50 -10.71 25.96 3.80
C ARG A 50 -11.53 24.69 4.01
N ALA A 51 -12.76 24.80 4.52
CA ALA A 51 -13.66 23.66 4.72
C ALA A 51 -14.03 22.99 3.38
N LYS A 52 -14.43 23.78 2.38
CA LYS A 52 -14.72 23.29 1.02
C LYS A 52 -13.50 22.59 0.40
N LEU A 53 -12.30 23.16 0.54
CA LEU A 53 -11.06 22.56 0.04
C LEU A 53 -10.71 21.26 0.78
N ALA A 54 -10.97 21.14 2.07
CA ALA A 54 -10.72 19.91 2.83
C ALA A 54 -11.58 18.75 2.29
N VAL A 55 -12.86 18.98 2.05
CA VAL A 55 -13.78 17.99 1.46
C VAL A 55 -13.33 17.56 0.07
N VAL A 56 -13.01 18.53 -0.81
CA VAL A 56 -12.54 18.24 -2.17
C VAL A 56 -11.24 17.44 -2.15
N ARG A 57 -10.29 17.77 -1.25
CA ARG A 57 -9.04 17.01 -1.10
C ARG A 57 -9.31 15.57 -0.69
N GLN A 58 -10.18 15.33 0.30
CA GLN A 58 -10.54 13.98 0.72
C GLN A 58 -11.18 13.17 -0.41
N GLN A 59 -12.10 13.78 -1.17
CA GLN A 59 -12.71 13.14 -2.34
C GLN A 59 -11.69 12.79 -3.42
N ASN A 60 -10.74 13.69 -3.69
CA ASN A 60 -9.68 13.45 -4.67
C ASN A 60 -8.75 12.32 -4.23
N VAL A 61 -8.38 12.25 -2.95
CA VAL A 61 -7.58 11.16 -2.39
C VAL A 61 -8.32 9.82 -2.51
N ARG A 62 -9.59 9.75 -2.09
CA ARG A 62 -10.42 8.55 -2.22
C ARG A 62 -10.53 8.09 -3.67
N ARG A 63 -10.83 9.01 -4.59
CA ARG A 63 -10.94 8.73 -6.03
C ARG A 63 -9.62 8.20 -6.60
N HIS A 64 -8.50 8.85 -6.27
CA HIS A 64 -7.18 8.43 -6.73
C HIS A 64 -6.84 7.03 -6.23
N PHE A 65 -7.07 6.77 -4.94
CA PHE A 65 -6.81 5.49 -4.32
C PHE A 65 -7.68 4.36 -4.90
N ASN A 66 -8.95 4.61 -5.16
CA ASN A 66 -9.84 3.63 -5.78
C ASN A 66 -9.36 3.23 -7.17
N ARG A 67 -8.98 4.19 -8.02
CA ARG A 67 -8.40 3.90 -9.34
C ARG A 67 -7.11 3.10 -9.25
N MET A 68 -6.27 3.40 -8.25
CA MET A 68 -5.02 2.68 -8.03
C MET A 68 -5.29 1.23 -7.58
N THR A 69 -6.18 1.02 -6.62
CA THR A 69 -6.52 -0.33 -6.14
C THR A 69 -7.18 -1.16 -7.22
N GLU A 70 -8.09 -0.59 -8.01
CA GLU A 70 -8.67 -1.25 -9.18
C GLU A 70 -7.58 -1.75 -10.15
N ARG A 71 -6.60 -0.90 -10.51
CA ARG A 71 -5.48 -1.30 -11.35
C ARG A 71 -4.65 -2.45 -10.76
N LEU A 72 -4.43 -2.43 -9.44
CA LEU A 72 -3.71 -3.50 -8.74
C LEU A 72 -4.52 -4.81 -8.75
N GLN A 73 -5.83 -4.75 -8.50
CA GLN A 73 -6.73 -5.90 -8.55
C GLN A 73 -6.76 -6.52 -9.95
N ASN A 74 -6.90 -5.71 -11.00
CA ASN A 74 -6.85 -6.17 -12.38
C ASN A 74 -5.51 -6.87 -12.71
N ARG A 75 -4.41 -6.40 -12.12
CA ARG A 75 -3.10 -7.03 -12.28
C ARG A 75 -3.02 -8.39 -11.56
N VAL A 76 -3.59 -8.51 -10.35
CA VAL A 76 -3.72 -9.79 -9.65
C VAL A 76 -4.53 -10.78 -10.48
N GLU A 77 -5.67 -10.36 -11.04
CA GLU A 77 -6.52 -11.22 -11.88
C GLU A 77 -5.82 -11.71 -13.14
N ARG A 78 -5.04 -10.83 -13.79
CA ARG A 78 -4.21 -11.21 -14.94
C ARG A 78 -3.15 -12.24 -14.55
N LEU A 79 -2.48 -12.09 -13.42
CA LEU A 79 -1.47 -13.04 -12.93
C LEU A 79 -2.08 -14.39 -12.56
N LYS A 80 -3.27 -14.39 -11.95
CA LYS A 80 -4.04 -15.61 -11.68
C LYS A 80 -4.38 -16.35 -12.98
N THR A 81 -4.91 -15.64 -13.97
CA THR A 81 -5.24 -16.23 -15.28
C THR A 81 -4.01 -16.84 -15.96
N LEU A 82 -2.84 -16.18 -15.86
CA LEU A 82 -1.59 -16.73 -16.39
C LEU A 82 -1.12 -17.97 -15.62
N THR A 83 -1.30 -17.97 -14.30
CA THR A 83 -1.01 -19.12 -13.44
C THR A 83 -1.86 -20.31 -13.87
N ASP A 84 -3.17 -20.14 -14.02
CA ASP A 84 -4.10 -21.21 -14.42
C ASP A 84 -3.73 -21.81 -15.79
N ARG A 85 -3.33 -20.96 -16.75
CA ARG A 85 -2.86 -21.40 -18.07
C ARG A 85 -1.55 -22.20 -18.00
N ILE A 86 -0.61 -21.76 -17.18
CA ILE A 86 0.67 -22.46 -16.99
C ILE A 86 0.43 -23.81 -16.30
N GLU A 87 -0.46 -23.87 -15.30
CA GLU A 87 -0.83 -25.12 -14.64
C GLU A 87 -1.54 -26.10 -15.56
N ALA A 88 -2.41 -25.63 -16.45
CA ALA A 88 -2.98 -26.46 -17.50
C ALA A 88 -1.88 -27.03 -18.41
N ARG A 89 -0.87 -26.24 -18.76
CA ARG A 89 0.26 -26.69 -19.59
C ARG A 89 1.16 -27.70 -18.86
N ILE A 90 1.44 -27.47 -17.58
CA ILE A 90 2.21 -28.39 -16.73
C ILE A 90 1.50 -29.73 -16.64
N ARG A 91 0.17 -29.74 -16.41
CA ARG A 91 -0.63 -30.98 -16.39
C ARG A 91 -0.53 -31.76 -17.70
N ALA A 92 -0.55 -31.08 -18.84
CA ALA A 92 -0.39 -31.74 -20.14
C ALA A 92 1.02 -32.35 -20.32
N LEU A 93 2.06 -31.73 -19.77
CA LEU A 93 3.44 -32.26 -19.80
C LEU A 93 3.64 -33.42 -18.83
N ASP A 94 3.02 -33.38 -17.65
CA ASP A 94 3.03 -34.48 -16.69
C ASP A 94 2.42 -35.75 -17.29
N GLN A 95 1.32 -35.61 -18.04
CA GLN A 95 0.69 -36.72 -18.77
C GLN A 95 1.60 -37.30 -19.86
N GLN A 96 2.58 -36.53 -20.33
CA GLN A 96 3.60 -36.97 -21.30
C GLN A 96 4.85 -37.54 -20.61
N GLY A 97 4.85 -37.69 -19.27
CA GLY A 97 5.99 -38.19 -18.51
C GLY A 97 7.18 -37.23 -18.46
N THR A 98 6.98 -35.96 -18.79
CA THR A 98 8.05 -34.95 -18.68
C THR A 98 8.19 -34.50 -17.23
N ASP A 99 9.42 -34.36 -16.73
CA ASP A 99 9.66 -33.78 -15.40
C ASP A 99 9.35 -32.29 -15.40
N THR A 100 8.34 -31.89 -14.62
CA THR A 100 7.89 -30.50 -14.47
C THR A 100 8.16 -29.93 -13.08
N THR A 101 8.98 -30.60 -12.26
CA THR A 101 9.18 -30.28 -10.84
C THR A 101 9.58 -28.81 -10.61
N GLU A 102 10.56 -28.30 -11.37
CA GLU A 102 10.98 -26.90 -11.24
C GLU A 102 9.89 -25.90 -11.67
N ALA A 103 9.17 -26.20 -12.76
CA ALA A 103 8.10 -25.34 -13.23
C ALA A 103 6.98 -25.22 -12.19
N LYS A 104 6.61 -26.34 -11.54
CA LYS A 104 5.65 -26.36 -10.42
C LYS A 104 6.13 -25.52 -9.24
N ALA A 105 7.40 -25.59 -8.88
CA ALA A 105 7.97 -24.79 -7.80
C ALA A 105 7.89 -23.28 -8.09
N TYR A 106 8.19 -22.85 -9.32
CA TYR A 106 8.03 -21.44 -9.71
C TYR A 106 6.57 -20.98 -9.72
N VAL A 107 5.65 -21.83 -10.18
CA VAL A 107 4.21 -21.54 -10.13
C VAL A 107 3.72 -21.38 -8.69
N ALA A 108 4.16 -22.23 -7.77
CA ALA A 108 3.84 -22.11 -6.34
C ALA A 108 4.33 -20.78 -5.76
N LYS A 109 5.58 -20.39 -6.05
CA LYS A 109 6.12 -19.07 -5.64
C LYS A 109 5.32 -17.91 -6.22
N ALA A 110 4.92 -18.01 -7.48
CA ALA A 110 4.08 -16.99 -8.10
C ALA A 110 2.70 -16.88 -7.41
N LYS A 111 2.10 -18.02 -7.03
CA LYS A 111 0.83 -18.08 -6.28
C LYS A 111 0.91 -17.36 -4.94
N THR A 112 1.95 -17.65 -4.16
CA THR A 112 2.18 -16.96 -2.90
C THR A 112 2.28 -15.45 -3.11
N ALA A 113 3.12 -15.01 -4.05
CA ALA A 113 3.35 -13.59 -4.27
C ALA A 113 2.10 -12.82 -4.75
N TRP A 114 1.30 -13.34 -5.69
CA TRP A 114 0.08 -12.62 -6.08
C TRP A 114 -1.02 -12.68 -5.01
N GLN A 115 -1.01 -13.69 -4.14
CA GLN A 115 -1.92 -13.77 -2.99
C GLN A 115 -1.54 -12.75 -1.90
N GLU A 116 -0.25 -12.61 -1.59
CA GLU A 116 0.27 -11.55 -0.72
C GLU A 116 -0.08 -10.16 -1.24
N ALA A 117 0.08 -9.93 -2.56
CA ALA A 117 -0.34 -8.69 -3.21
C ALA A 117 -1.84 -8.41 -3.03
N LYS A 118 -2.69 -9.44 -3.17
CA LYS A 118 -4.15 -9.35 -2.99
C LYS A 118 -4.50 -8.95 -1.55
N ASP A 119 -3.85 -9.58 -0.58
CA ASP A 119 -4.07 -9.31 0.84
C ASP A 119 -3.55 -7.91 1.20
N GLY A 120 -2.42 -7.49 0.64
CA GLY A 120 -1.91 -6.13 0.74
C GLY A 120 -2.88 -5.08 0.19
N VAL A 121 -3.56 -5.34 -0.93
CA VAL A 121 -4.62 -4.44 -1.45
C VAL A 121 -5.77 -4.30 -0.46
N ALA A 122 -6.19 -5.39 0.19
CA ALA A 122 -7.23 -5.35 1.21
C ALA A 122 -6.79 -4.52 2.44
N GLN A 123 -5.55 -4.72 2.90
CA GLN A 123 -4.96 -3.94 3.99
C GLN A 123 -4.87 -2.44 3.65
N ALA A 124 -4.47 -2.12 2.42
CA ALA A 124 -4.37 -0.74 1.95
C ALA A 124 -5.75 -0.04 2.00
N LYS A 125 -6.83 -0.74 1.60
CA LYS A 125 -8.21 -0.21 1.70
C LYS A 125 -8.58 0.11 3.15
N THR A 126 -8.29 -0.79 4.09
CA THR A 126 -8.53 -0.57 5.52
C THR A 126 -7.73 0.63 6.06
N LYS A 127 -6.48 0.80 5.63
CA LYS A 127 -5.64 1.94 6.04
C LYS A 127 -6.11 3.27 5.46
N LEU A 128 -6.65 3.29 4.24
CA LEU A 128 -7.25 4.49 3.67
C LEU A 128 -8.44 4.98 4.53
N GLU A 129 -9.33 4.10 4.96
CA GLU A 129 -10.48 4.51 5.78
C GLU A 129 -10.02 5.09 7.13
N LYS A 130 -8.97 4.51 7.72
CA LYS A 130 -8.32 5.07 8.93
C LYS A 130 -7.71 6.45 8.67
N LEU A 131 -7.11 6.68 7.50
CA LEU A 131 -6.48 7.96 7.14
C LEU A 131 -7.49 9.12 7.15
N VAL A 132 -8.72 8.87 6.71
CA VAL A 132 -9.75 9.92 6.58
C VAL A 132 -10.29 10.37 7.95
N GLY A 133 -10.21 9.53 8.99
CA GLY A 133 -10.68 9.84 10.34
C GLY A 133 -9.59 10.01 11.40
N SER A 134 -8.31 10.01 11.03
CA SER A 134 -7.20 10.02 11.99
C SER A 134 -6.75 11.43 12.36
N GLU A 135 -6.44 11.62 13.65
CA GLU A 135 -5.76 12.81 14.18
C GLU A 135 -4.29 12.91 13.73
N THR A 136 -3.69 11.79 13.28
CA THR A 136 -2.28 11.70 12.84
C THR A 136 -2.16 11.25 11.37
N PRO A 137 -2.70 12.02 10.41
CA PRO A 137 -2.81 11.61 9.01
C PRO A 137 -1.46 11.35 8.34
N ARG A 138 -0.38 12.03 8.78
CA ARG A 138 0.95 11.86 8.20
C ARG A 138 1.54 10.47 8.43
N THR A 139 1.38 9.92 9.64
CA THR A 139 1.89 8.60 10.00
C THR A 139 1.15 7.51 9.24
N VAL A 140 -0.19 7.58 9.24
CA VAL A 140 -1.04 6.61 8.51
C VAL A 140 -0.75 6.62 7.01
N PHE A 141 -0.43 7.79 6.44
CA PHE A 141 -0.08 7.91 5.02
C PHE A 141 1.26 7.24 4.67
N GLU A 142 2.28 7.34 5.51
CA GLU A 142 3.57 6.67 5.26
C GLU A 142 3.46 5.13 5.40
N GLU A 143 2.63 4.65 6.34
CA GLU A 143 2.27 3.23 6.41
C GLU A 143 1.56 2.76 5.13
N LEU A 144 0.59 3.55 4.65
CA LEU A 144 -0.14 3.25 3.42
C LEU A 144 0.80 3.15 2.21
N LYS A 145 1.73 4.08 2.06
CA LYS A 145 2.77 4.04 1.02
C LYS A 145 3.62 2.78 1.11
N THR A 146 4.01 2.39 2.31
CA THR A 146 4.83 1.20 2.53
C THR A 146 4.09 -0.06 2.08
N ILE A 147 2.81 -0.18 2.43
CA ILE A 147 1.94 -1.27 1.96
C ILE A 147 1.86 -1.28 0.42
N ILE A 148 1.63 -0.13 -0.20
CA ILE A 148 1.53 -0.03 -1.68
C ILE A 148 2.83 -0.47 -2.35
N ARG A 149 4.00 -0.09 -1.80
CA ARG A 149 5.30 -0.53 -2.32
C ARG A 149 5.46 -2.03 -2.21
N GLY A 150 5.06 -2.63 -1.08
CA GLY A 150 5.02 -4.08 -0.88
C GLY A 150 4.21 -4.78 -1.97
N ILE A 151 2.96 -4.36 -2.18
CA ILE A 151 2.08 -4.91 -3.22
C ILE A 151 2.76 -4.87 -4.60
N VAL A 152 3.41 -3.76 -4.95
CA VAL A 152 4.09 -3.62 -6.25
C VAL A 152 5.26 -4.60 -6.38
N THR A 153 6.02 -4.81 -5.30
CA THR A 153 7.11 -5.81 -5.26
C THR A 153 6.54 -7.22 -5.44
N ASP A 154 5.53 -7.59 -4.67
CA ASP A 154 4.90 -8.91 -4.74
C ASP A 154 4.35 -9.19 -6.15
N LEU A 155 3.74 -8.20 -6.80
CA LEU A 155 3.26 -8.31 -8.19
C LEU A 155 4.39 -8.42 -9.23
N LYS A 156 5.59 -7.90 -8.94
CA LYS A 156 6.78 -8.09 -9.79
C LYS A 156 7.34 -9.47 -9.59
N ASP A 157 7.42 -9.94 -8.35
CA ASP A 157 7.95 -11.26 -8.01
C ASP A 157 7.04 -12.37 -8.55
N ALA A 158 5.73 -12.21 -8.45
CA ALA A 158 4.76 -13.10 -9.08
C ALA A 158 5.01 -13.20 -10.59
N HIS A 159 5.16 -12.06 -11.27
CA HIS A 159 5.43 -12.04 -12.71
C HIS A 159 6.78 -12.70 -13.06
N ALA A 160 7.84 -12.38 -12.33
CA ALA A 160 9.16 -12.96 -12.55
C ALA A 160 9.17 -14.48 -12.39
N ASN A 161 8.46 -15.00 -11.38
CA ASN A 161 8.32 -16.44 -11.16
C ASN A 161 7.53 -17.11 -12.30
N LEU A 162 6.45 -16.49 -12.80
CA LEU A 162 5.72 -17.01 -13.96
C LEU A 162 6.59 -17.04 -15.23
N VAL A 163 7.43 -16.02 -15.44
CA VAL A 163 8.39 -16.01 -16.55
C VAL A 163 9.39 -17.17 -16.42
N LYS A 164 9.94 -17.40 -15.22
CA LYS A 164 10.84 -18.54 -14.97
C LYS A 164 10.15 -19.88 -15.24
N ALA A 165 8.90 -20.05 -14.79
CA ALA A 165 8.11 -21.25 -15.08
C ALA A 165 7.93 -21.46 -16.59
N ILE A 166 7.63 -20.41 -17.36
CA ILE A 166 7.51 -20.48 -18.82
C ILE A 166 8.84 -20.85 -19.47
N THR A 167 9.96 -20.26 -19.03
CA THR A 167 11.29 -20.58 -19.55
C THR A 167 11.63 -22.06 -19.33
N GLN A 168 11.32 -22.60 -18.15
CA GLN A 168 11.51 -24.03 -17.87
C GLN A 168 10.66 -24.91 -18.81
N ILE A 169 9.37 -24.60 -18.93
CA ILE A 169 8.46 -25.31 -19.85
C ILE A 169 8.95 -25.27 -21.31
N ARG A 170 9.56 -24.15 -21.73
CA ARG A 170 10.12 -24.01 -23.08
C ARG A 170 11.41 -24.82 -23.25
N GLY A 171 12.29 -24.83 -22.24
CA GLY A 171 13.52 -25.64 -22.26
C GLY A 171 13.22 -27.12 -22.47
N LEU A 172 12.19 -27.64 -21.79
CA LEU A 172 11.71 -29.02 -21.94
C LEU A 172 11.22 -29.33 -23.37
N ARG A 173 10.76 -28.32 -24.13
CA ARG A 173 10.23 -28.51 -25.49
C ARG A 173 11.30 -28.43 -26.58
N VAL A 174 12.37 -27.67 -26.37
CA VAL A 174 13.43 -27.43 -27.37
C VAL A 174 14.53 -28.49 -27.30
N GLY A 175 14.65 -29.21 -26.17
CA GLY A 175 15.70 -30.21 -25.92
C GLY A 175 15.39 -31.67 -26.28
N ASN A 176 14.37 -31.97 -27.09
CA ASN A 176 14.06 -33.35 -27.50
C ASN A 176 14.40 -33.60 -28.99
N PRO A 177 15.69 -33.79 -29.37
CA PRO A 177 15.97 -34.77 -30.41
C PRO A 177 15.70 -36.14 -29.77
N SER A 178 14.69 -36.82 -30.28
CA SER A 178 14.41 -38.23 -30.04
C SER A 178 15.64 -39.02 -29.56
N GLY A 179 15.56 -39.61 -28.37
CA GLY A 179 16.44 -40.70 -27.98
C GLY A 179 16.42 -41.79 -29.07
N GLY A 180 17.56 -41.97 -29.73
CA GLY A 180 17.81 -43.01 -30.71
C GLY A 180 19.24 -43.50 -30.52
N ASN A 181 19.35 -44.63 -29.81
CA ASN A 181 20.49 -45.56 -29.69
C ASN A 181 21.90 -45.05 -30.01
N GLY A 182 22.69 -44.86 -28.95
CA GLY A 182 24.15 -44.85 -28.99
C GLY A 182 24.73 -45.86 -28.00
N ALA A 183 24.25 -47.10 -28.04
CA ALA A 183 24.94 -48.21 -27.40
C ALA A 183 26.19 -48.52 -28.24
N SER A 184 27.32 -47.94 -27.85
CA SER A 184 28.64 -48.30 -28.37
C SER A 184 28.94 -49.77 -28.09
N THR A 185 28.59 -50.63 -29.04
CA THR A 185 29.06 -52.02 -29.07
C THR A 185 30.17 -52.09 -30.10
N SER A 186 31.41 -51.90 -29.63
CA SER A 186 32.61 -52.08 -30.45
C SER A 186 32.75 -53.56 -30.83
N THR A 187 32.44 -53.91 -32.08
CA THR A 187 32.82 -55.22 -32.64
C THR A 187 34.12 -55.04 -33.41
N ALA A 188 35.22 -55.47 -32.79
CA ALA A 188 36.52 -55.57 -33.45
C ALA A 188 36.44 -56.65 -34.54
N THR A 189 36.71 -56.26 -35.79
CA THR A 189 36.96 -57.19 -36.89
C THR A 189 38.46 -57.22 -37.13
N THR A 190 39.11 -58.28 -36.65
CA THR A 190 40.48 -58.66 -37.04
C THR A 190 40.33 -59.79 -38.07
N THR A 191 41.01 -59.69 -39.21
CA THR A 191 41.07 -60.79 -40.19
C THR A 191 42.50 -60.89 -40.74
N PRO A 192 43.05 -62.12 -40.85
CA PRO A 192 44.47 -62.41 -41.11
C PRO A 192 44.94 -62.15 -42.53
#